data_AF-A0A3C0PQ50-F1
#
_entry.id   AF-A0A3C0PQ50-F1
#
_cell.length_a   1.000
_cell.length_b   1.000
_cell.length_c   1.000
_cell.angle_alpha   90.00
_cell.angle_beta   90.00
_cell.angle_gamma   90.00
#
_symmetry.space_group_name_H-M   'P 1'
#
loop_
_entity.id
_entity.type
_entity.pdbx_description
1 polymer ?
#
loop_
_entity_poly.entity_id
_entity_poly.type
_entity_poly.pdbx_seq_one_letter_code
_entity_poly.pdbx_strand_id
1 'polypeptide(L)' 'CSVTAPHWEKELKDLVIRHANETGSLKAADILQHWDQERHNFIQVCPKEMLVHLPAPLSDAQAQSVPAE' A
#
# COMPACT_ATOMS: atom_id res chain seq x y z
N CYS A 1 -9.06 3.21 5.79
CA CYS A 1 -8.71 1.87 5.30
C CYS A 1 -7.24 1.65 5.54
N SER A 2 -6.88 0.64 6.33
CA SER A 2 -5.48 0.20 6.50
C SER A 2 -5.00 -0.50 5.23
N VAL A 3 -3.71 -0.36 4.90
CA VAL A 3 -3.10 -1.04 3.75
C VAL A 3 -2.94 -2.52 4.14
N THR A 4 -3.88 -3.35 3.69
CA THR A 4 -3.94 -4.79 4.07
C THR A 4 -3.80 -5.72 2.88
N ALA A 5 -4.10 -5.24 1.67
CA ALA A 5 -3.91 -5.98 0.44
C ALA A 5 -2.40 -6.19 0.18
N PRO A 6 -1.92 -7.45 0.01
CA PRO A 6 -0.50 -7.77 -0.11
C PRO A 6 0.23 -7.04 -1.24
N HIS A 7 -0.44 -6.84 -2.37
CA HIS A 7 0.11 -6.08 -3.50
C HIS A 7 0.45 -4.65 -3.08
N TRP A 8 -0.51 -3.94 -2.49
CA TRP A 8 -0.36 -2.53 -2.12
C TRP A 8 0.58 -2.34 -0.92
N GLU A 9 0.64 -3.29 0.01
CA GLU A 9 1.63 -3.27 1.09
C GLU A 9 3.06 -3.39 0.54
N LYS A 10 3.27 -4.29 -0.42
CA LYS A 10 4.56 -4.42 -1.10
C LYS A 10 4.93 -3.14 -1.84
N GLU A 11 4.01 -2.59 -2.64
CA GLU A 11 4.24 -1.35 -3.39
C GLU A 11 4.59 -0.18 -2.46
N LEU A 12 3.88 -0.03 -1.34
CA LEU A 12 4.18 0.98 -0.33
C LEU A 12 5.60 0.81 0.24
N LYS A 13 5.96 -0.42 0.63
CA LYS A 13 7.29 -0.70 1.18
C LYS A 13 8.40 -0.40 0.17
N ASP A 14 8.22 -0.79 -1.09
CA ASP A 14 9.17 -0.54 -2.17
C ASP A 14 9.39 0.97 -2.40
N LEU A 15 8.32 1.77 -2.37
CA LEU A 15 8.40 3.23 -2.43
C LEU A 15 9.18 3.83 -1.26
N VAL A 16 8.95 3.35 -0.04
CA VAL A 16 9.69 3.82 1.15
C VAL A 16 11.16 3.44 1.07
N ILE A 17 11.49 2.22 0.60
CA ILE A 17 12.88 1.77 0.37
C ILE A 17 13.57 2.68 -0.64
N ARG A 18 12.94 2.94 -1.79
CA ARG A 18 13.50 3.83 -2.81
C ARG A 18 13.75 5.22 -2.25
N HIS A 19 12.77 5.79 -1.56
CA HIS A 19 12.92 7.10 -0.92
C HIS A 19 14.08 7.12 0.08
N ALA A 20 14.23 6.10 0.93
CA ALA A 20 15.34 6.02 1.88
C ALA A 20 16.71 5.97 1.17
N ASN A 21 16.81 5.19 0.08
CA ASN A 21 18.04 5.05 -0.70
C ASN A 21 18.40 6.33 -1.46
N GLU A 22 17.42 7.02 -2.02
CA GLU A 22 17.64 8.24 -2.83
C GLU A 22 17.94 9.47 -1.97
N THR A 23 17.37 9.55 -0.76
CA THR A 23 17.42 10.77 0.06
C THR A 23 18.25 10.63 1.34
N GLY A 24 18.56 9.41 1.78
CA GLY A 24 19.16 9.17 3.09
C GLY A 24 18.23 9.51 4.26
N SER A 25 16.91 9.51 4.05
CA SER A 25 15.91 9.87 5.07
C SER A 25 15.99 8.96 6.29
N LEU A 26 16.40 9.54 7.44
CA LEU A 26 16.45 8.83 8.72
C LEU A 26 15.07 8.33 9.14
N LYS A 27 14.00 9.10 8.86
CA LYS A 27 12.64 8.66 9.20
C LYS A 27 12.20 7.48 8.33
N ALA A 28 12.57 7.46 7.05
CA ALA A 28 12.27 6.32 6.18
C ALA A 28 13.03 5.06 6.63
N ALA A 29 14.30 5.20 7.02
CA ALA A 29 15.07 4.10 7.59
C ALA A 29 14.44 3.55 8.88
N ASP A 30 13.98 4.42 9.79
CA ASP A 30 13.29 4.04 11.02
C ASP A 30 11.95 3.30 10.74
N ILE A 31 11.16 3.79 9.78
CA ILE A 31 9.93 3.12 9.33
C ILE A 31 10.22 1.72 8.82
N LEU A 32 11.28 1.55 8.01
CA LEU A 32 11.66 0.25 7.45
C LEU A 32 12.20 -0.71 8.51
N GLN A 33 12.91 -0.20 9.51
CA GLN A 33 13.40 -0.99 10.63
C GLN A 33 12.25 -1.58 11.47
N HIS A 34 11.17 -0.82 11.67
CA HIS A 34 10.02 -1.22 12.48
C HIS A 34 8.77 -1.51 11.63
N TRP A 35 8.96 -2.00 10.40
CA TRP A 35 7.92 -2.07 9.38
C TRP A 35 6.64 -2.78 9.84
N ASP A 36 6.75 -3.91 10.55
CA ASP A 36 5.60 -4.68 11.01
C ASP A 36 4.65 -3.87 11.89
N GLN A 37 5.17 -2.90 12.65
CA GLN A 37 4.40 -1.99 13.49
C GLN A 37 4.01 -0.73 12.72
N GLU A 38 4.96 -0.11 12.02
CA GLU A 38 4.76 1.17 11.35
C GLU A 38 3.80 1.08 10.16
N ARG A 39 3.70 -0.06 9.48
CA ARG A 39 2.76 -0.25 8.36
C ARG A 39 1.30 0.01 8.76
N HIS A 40 0.96 -0.24 10.02
CA HIS A 40 -0.40 -0.04 10.54
C HIS A 40 -0.77 1.44 10.71
N ASN A 41 0.22 2.33 10.69
CA ASN A 41 0.04 3.78 10.78
C ASN A 41 -0.27 4.43 9.41
N PHE A 42 -0.20 3.67 8.31
CA PHE A 42 -0.52 4.17 6.97
C PHE A 42 -2.01 4.03 6.63
N ILE A 43 -2.53 5.02 5.92
CA ILE A 43 -3.91 5.05 5.42
C ILE A 43 -3.86 4.96 3.90
N GLN A 44 -4.55 3.96 3.34
CA GLN A 44 -4.74 3.89 1.89
C GLN A 44 -5.84 4.85 1.48
N VAL A 45 -5.53 5.74 0.55
CA VAL A 45 -6.48 6.70 -0.04
C VAL A 45 -6.61 6.37 -1.52
N CYS A 46 -7.84 6.09 -1.96
CA CYS A 46 -8.15 5.83 -3.37
C CYS A 46 -9.45 6.56 -3.75
N PRO A 47 -9.45 7.40 -4.80
CA PRO A 47 -10.67 7.96 -5.35
C PRO A 47 -11.61 6.86 -5.84
N LYS A 48 -12.93 7.03 -5.64
CA LYS A 48 -13.93 6.02 -6.03
C LYS A 48 -13.88 5.69 -7.52
N GLU A 49 -13.65 6.69 -8.36
CA GLU A 49 -13.55 6.55 -9.81
C GLU A 49 -12.34 5.71 -10.24
N MET A 50 -11.29 5.63 -9.42
CA MET A 50 -10.10 4.85 -9.72
C MET A 50 -10.25 3.36 -9.40
N LEU A 51 -11.27 2.96 -8.62
CA LEU A 51 -11.43 1.58 -8.16
C LEU A 51 -11.45 0.56 -9.29
N VAL A 52 -12.08 0.89 -10.42
CA VAL A 52 -12.19 0.03 -11.60
C VAL A 52 -10.92 0.00 -12.46
N HIS A 53 -10.01 0.94 -12.24
CA HIS A 53 -8.75 1.08 -12.97
C HIS A 53 -7.55 0.53 -12.21
N LEU A 54 -7.75 0.04 -10.98
CA LEU A 54 -6.67 -0.49 -10.18
C LEU A 54 -6.19 -1.84 -10.74
N PRO A 55 -4.86 -2.05 -10.86
CA PRO A 55 -4.30 -3.32 -11.32
C PRO A 55 -4.48 -4.46 -10.31
N ALA A 56 -4.78 -4.14 -9.04
CA ALA A 56 -5.04 -5.08 -7.96
C ALA A 56 -6.15 -4.56 -7.02
N PRO A 57 -6.97 -5.43 -6.42
CA PRO A 57 -8.02 -5.01 -5.50
C PRO A 57 -7.45 -4.36 -4.23
N LEU A 58 -8.21 -3.46 -3.60
CA LEU A 58 -7.82 -2.80 -2.34
C LEU A 58 -8.04 -3.66 -1.09
N SER A 59 -8.80 -4.75 -1.22
CA SER A 59 -9.05 -5.72 -0.14
C SER A 59 -9.38 -7.08 -0.76
N ASP A 60 -8.99 -8.17 -0.11
CA ASP A 60 -9.33 -9.53 -0.56
C ASP A 60 -10.85 -9.75 -0.69
N ALA A 61 -11.65 -9.08 0.14
CA ALA A 61 -13.11 -9.12 0.05
C ALA A 61 -13.70 -8.47 -1.21
N GLN A 62 -12.99 -7.52 -1.86
CA GLN A 62 -13.43 -6.89 -3.11
C GLN A 62 -13.08 -7.70 -4.36
N ALA A 63 -12.31 -8.79 -4.23
CA ALA A 63 -12.08 -9.73 -5.33
C ALA A 63 -13.36 -10.48 -5.75
N GLN A 64 -14.45 -10.38 -4.97
CA GLN A 64 -15.74 -11.03 -5.25
C GLN A 64 -16.78 -10.15 -5.98
N SER A 65 -16.42 -8.97 -6.46
CA SER A 65 -17.33 -8.08 -7.22
C SER A 65 -16.67 -7.71 -8.55
N VAL A 66 -17.11 -8.13 -9.74
CA VAL A 66 -18.36 -8.73 -10.23
C VAL A 66 -18.06 -9.56 -11.51
N PRO A 67 -18.77 -10.65 -11.82
CA PRO A 67 -18.79 -11.21 -13.18
C PRO A 67 -19.45 -10.18 -14.11
N ALA A 68 -18.83 -9.90 -15.25
CA ALA A 68 -19.49 -9.17 -16.32
C ALA A 68 -20.49 -10.10 -17.00
N GLU A 69 -21.78 -9.86 -16.77
CA GLU A 69 -22.89 -10.25 -17.67
C GLU A 69 -23.56 -8.98 -18.20
#